data_AF-A0A9Q3DPC6-F1
#
_entry.id   AF-A0A9Q3DPC6-F1
#
_cell.length_a   1.000
_cell.length_b   1.000
_cell.length_c   1.000
_cell.angle_alpha   90.00
_cell.angle_beta   90.00
_cell.angle_gamma   90.00
#
_symmetry.space_group_name_H-M   'P 1'
#
loop_
_entity.id
_entity.type
_entity.pdbx_description
1 polymer ?
#
loop_
_entity_poly.entity_id
_entity_poly.type
_entity_poly.pdbx_seq_one_letter_code
_entity_poly.pdbx_strand_id
1 'polypeptide(L)'
;MTSIGTIIKEIIIPHKKGNIRLNTEFFVLEDAHIQWFLLGTDYQRMYSINIYNSKNRHITIVKNRGKKFSPEIYQIYTHEPLEELLNEIIEHQLSTTLTSKQKINSLKMLRNNRPVLAIGEETLEKITGPDIELYLNVERLYPLMLRSPQYPESLGTRKYIEKHINKLLKMDVIRKIGHNGRVEITTPVLITWHDGKSRLCADFRAVNNYTKADRYPIPRILHALDKLEKAKYITKMNCMRGFHQN
;
A
#
# COMPACT_ATOMS: atom_id res chain seq x y z
N MET A 1 -18.32 -30.18 -1.26
CA MET A 1 -17.68 -31.15 -0.36
C MET A 1 -18.76 -31.85 0.43
N THR A 2 -18.86 -33.16 0.30
CA THR A 2 -19.77 -34.03 1.05
C THR A 2 -19.15 -34.38 2.40
N SER A 3 -19.93 -34.32 3.49
CA SER A 3 -19.46 -34.77 4.81
C SER A 3 -19.47 -36.29 4.86
N ILE A 4 -18.32 -36.90 5.11
CA ILE A 4 -18.15 -38.36 5.23
C ILE A 4 -18.75 -38.86 6.56
N GLY A 5 -18.72 -38.02 7.60
CA GLY A 5 -19.25 -38.37 8.91
C GLY A 5 -18.84 -37.37 9.98
N THR A 6 -19.04 -37.77 11.24
CA THR A 6 -18.83 -36.88 12.38
C THR A 6 -18.01 -37.56 13.47
N ILE A 7 -17.04 -36.84 14.03
CA ILE A 7 -16.17 -37.28 15.11
C ILE A 7 -16.37 -36.37 16.31
N ILE A 8 -16.62 -36.96 17.49
CA ILE A 8 -16.69 -36.20 18.74
C ILE A 8 -15.31 -36.25 19.41
N LYS A 9 -14.72 -35.08 19.69
CA LYS A 9 -13.44 -34.98 20.37
C LYS A 9 -13.38 -33.76 21.29
N GLU A 10 -12.68 -33.92 22.40
CA GLU A 10 -12.43 -32.83 23.35
C GLU A 10 -11.33 -31.90 22.82
N ILE A 11 -11.62 -30.61 22.65
CA ILE A 11 -10.60 -29.58 22.49
C ILE A 11 -10.12 -29.18 23.88
N ILE A 12 -8.82 -29.37 24.13
CA ILE A 12 -8.18 -29.02 25.41
C ILE A 12 -7.47 -27.68 25.25
N ILE A 13 -7.91 -26.68 26.00
CA ILE A 13 -7.27 -25.37 26.05
C ILE A 13 -6.42 -25.31 27.33
N PRO A 14 -5.08 -25.32 27.21
CA PRO A 14 -4.19 -25.33 28.36
C PRO A 14 -4.27 -23.99 29.11
N HIS A 15 -4.40 -24.03 30.43
CA HIS A 15 -4.46 -22.82 31.26
C HIS A 15 -3.80 -23.03 32.62
N LYS A 16 -3.17 -21.98 33.16
CA LYS A 16 -2.32 -22.02 34.37
C LYS A 16 -3.03 -22.53 35.64
N LYS A 17 -4.37 -22.46 35.70
CA LYS A 17 -5.20 -22.90 36.84
C LYS A 17 -6.01 -24.18 36.57
N GLY A 18 -5.64 -24.93 35.52
CA GLY A 18 -6.32 -26.14 35.06
C GLY A 18 -6.82 -25.99 33.63
N ASN A 19 -6.79 -27.10 32.88
CA ASN A 19 -7.14 -27.13 31.46
C ASN A 19 -8.67 -27.02 31.28
N ILE A 20 -9.09 -26.26 30.28
CA ILE A 20 -10.49 -26.18 29.85
C ILE A 20 -10.71 -27.26 28.78
N ARG A 21 -11.77 -28.05 28.89
CA ARG A 21 -12.13 -29.07 27.90
C ARG A 21 -13.46 -28.71 27.26
N LEU A 22 -13.50 -28.70 25.93
CA LEU A 22 -14.71 -28.42 25.15
C LEU A 22 -15.08 -29.67 24.35
N ASN A 23 -16.21 -30.30 24.70
CA ASN A 23 -16.78 -31.38 23.90
C ASN A 23 -17.22 -30.81 22.55
N THR A 24 -16.46 -31.13 21.50
CA THR A 24 -16.64 -30.56 20.18
C THR A 24 -16.96 -31.67 19.18
N GLU A 25 -17.92 -31.40 18.31
CA GLU A 25 -18.32 -32.28 17.23
C GLU A 25 -17.67 -31.78 15.93
N PHE A 26 -16.83 -32.61 15.31
CA PHE A 26 -16.09 -32.32 14.08
C PHE A 26 -16.72 -33.05 12.90
N PHE A 27 -17.07 -32.31 11.85
CA PHE A 27 -17.53 -32.90 10.60
C PHE A 27 -16.31 -33.20 9.71
N VAL A 28 -16.19 -34.47 9.29
CA VAL A 28 -15.12 -34.91 8.39
C VAL A 28 -15.59 -34.70 6.95
N LEU A 29 -14.81 -33.92 6.19
CA LEU A 29 -15.08 -33.66 4.78
C LEU A 29 -14.16 -34.53 3.91
N GLU A 30 -14.69 -34.99 2.79
CA GLU A 30 -13.92 -35.69 1.75
C GLU A 30 -12.82 -34.77 1.20
N ASP A 31 -11.58 -35.26 1.20
CA ASP A 31 -10.36 -34.58 0.75
C ASP A 31 -9.88 -33.34 1.54
N ALA A 32 -10.40 -33.10 2.76
CA ALA A 32 -9.96 -31.99 3.61
C ALA A 32 -8.87 -32.40 4.62
N HIS A 33 -7.60 -32.36 4.19
CA HIS A 33 -6.45 -32.58 5.08
C HIS A 33 -6.07 -31.30 5.84
N ILE A 34 -6.45 -31.21 7.12
CA ILE A 34 -6.13 -30.06 7.98
C ILE A 34 -5.24 -30.54 9.15
N GLN A 35 -4.00 -30.07 9.19
CA GLN A 35 -3.10 -30.31 10.34
C GLN A 35 -3.31 -29.31 11.48
N TRP A 36 -3.64 -28.07 11.16
CA TRP A 36 -3.85 -26.98 12.12
C TRP A 36 -5.04 -26.14 11.66
N PHE A 37 -5.88 -25.70 12.58
CA PHE A 37 -6.92 -24.70 12.30
C PHE A 37 -6.83 -23.57 13.31
N LEU A 38 -7.01 -22.35 12.84
CA LEU A 38 -7.05 -21.15 13.67
C LEU A 38 -8.50 -20.88 14.06
N LEU A 39 -8.80 -20.86 15.35
CA LEU A 39 -10.11 -20.44 15.85
C LEU A 39 -10.09 -18.92 16.05
N GLY A 40 -10.58 -18.19 15.07
CA GLY A 40 -10.67 -16.73 15.11
C GLY A 40 -11.55 -16.19 16.25
N THR A 41 -11.24 -14.98 16.72
CA THR A 41 -11.96 -14.29 17.80
C THR A 41 -13.33 -13.76 17.36
N ASP A 42 -13.51 -13.57 16.07
CA ASP A 42 -14.76 -13.30 15.35
C ASP A 42 -15.77 -14.45 15.49
N TYR A 43 -15.35 -15.69 15.23
CA TYR A 43 -16.19 -16.87 15.42
C TYR A 43 -16.57 -17.08 16.89
N GLN A 44 -15.63 -16.85 17.80
CA GLN A 44 -15.88 -16.90 19.24
C GLN A 44 -16.97 -15.91 19.65
N ARG A 45 -16.97 -14.68 19.11
CA ARG A 45 -18.03 -13.70 19.37
C ARG A 45 -19.36 -14.08 18.73
N MET A 46 -19.35 -14.56 17.48
CA MET A 46 -20.56 -14.87 16.72
C MET A 46 -21.38 -16.00 17.37
N TYR A 47 -20.70 -16.95 18.02
CA TYR A 47 -21.31 -18.05 18.75
C TYR A 47 -21.27 -17.87 20.28
N SER A 48 -20.97 -16.67 20.78
CA SER A 48 -20.92 -16.32 22.20
C SER A 48 -20.01 -17.24 23.05
N ILE A 49 -18.93 -17.75 22.45
CA ILE A 49 -17.92 -18.57 23.12
C ILE A 49 -16.92 -17.62 23.81
N ASN A 50 -17.08 -17.40 25.12
CA ASN A 50 -16.14 -16.60 25.89
C ASN A 50 -15.11 -17.50 26.61
N ILE A 51 -13.85 -17.43 26.17
CA ILE A 51 -12.74 -18.25 26.69
C ILE A 51 -11.88 -17.45 27.70
N TYR A 52 -12.01 -16.12 27.75
CA TYR A 52 -11.10 -15.25 28.49
C TYR A 52 -11.83 -14.35 29.51
N ASN A 53 -11.61 -14.64 30.81
CA ASN A 53 -11.99 -13.89 32.03
C ASN A 53 -13.49 -13.88 32.44
N SER A 54 -13.90 -13.92 33.72
CA SER A 54 -13.25 -13.96 35.04
C SER A 54 -14.30 -14.32 36.11
N LYS A 55 -13.86 -14.83 37.27
CA LYS A 55 -14.55 -14.86 38.57
C LYS A 55 -15.76 -15.75 38.88
N ASN A 56 -16.30 -16.58 37.98
CA ASN A 56 -16.99 -17.84 38.35
C ASN A 56 -17.25 -18.66 37.08
N ARG A 57 -16.95 -19.96 37.13
CA ARG A 57 -16.94 -20.87 35.97
C ARG A 57 -18.36 -21.10 35.44
N HIS A 58 -18.78 -20.32 34.44
CA HIS A 58 -19.91 -20.68 33.58
C HIS A 58 -19.53 -20.45 32.11
N ILE A 59 -19.48 -21.53 31.34
CA ILE A 59 -19.55 -21.46 29.88
C ILE A 59 -21.03 -21.33 29.56
N THR A 60 -21.50 -20.13 29.21
CA THR A 60 -22.89 -19.95 28.76
C THR A 60 -22.94 -20.22 27.26
N ILE A 61 -23.00 -21.49 26.86
CA ILE A 61 -23.50 -21.85 25.53
C ILE A 61 -25.00 -21.60 25.59
N VAL A 62 -25.46 -20.48 25.01
CA VAL A 62 -26.90 -20.22 24.91
C VAL A 62 -27.52 -21.39 24.15
N LYS A 63 -28.34 -22.17 24.84
CA LYS A 63 -29.13 -23.30 24.32
C LYS A 63 -30.19 -22.81 23.32
N ASN A 64 -29.79 -22.23 22.20
CA ASN A 64 -30.66 -22.22 21.02
C ASN A 64 -30.27 -23.40 20.15
N ARG A 65 -30.85 -24.55 20.53
CA ARG A 65 -30.98 -25.74 19.68
C ARG A 65 -31.55 -25.30 18.34
N GLY A 66 -30.81 -25.47 17.24
CA GLY A 66 -31.45 -25.32 15.93
C GLY A 66 -30.54 -25.22 14.71
N LYS A 67 -29.33 -24.68 14.81
CA LYS A 67 -28.44 -24.63 13.64
C LYS A 67 -27.55 -25.87 13.59
N LYS A 68 -28.14 -26.99 13.14
CA LYS A 68 -27.35 -28.09 12.58
C LYS A 68 -26.57 -27.55 11.40
N PHE A 69 -25.33 -27.98 11.26
CA PHE A 69 -24.46 -27.66 10.14
C PHE A 69 -25.23 -27.84 8.82
N SER A 70 -25.54 -26.74 8.12
CA SER A 70 -26.01 -26.82 6.74
C SER A 70 -24.82 -26.48 5.84
N PRO A 71 -24.45 -27.37 4.90
CA PRO A 71 -23.39 -27.09 3.93
C PRO A 71 -23.73 -25.89 3.02
N GLU A 72 -24.97 -25.42 3.04
CA GLU A 72 -25.44 -24.24 2.33
C GLU A 72 -24.99 -22.90 2.98
N ILE A 73 -24.85 -22.85 4.31
CA ILE A 73 -24.40 -21.62 5.00
C ILE A 73 -22.90 -21.40 4.83
N TYR A 74 -22.15 -22.48 4.56
CA TYR A 74 -20.75 -22.44 4.19
C TYR A 74 -20.58 -23.18 2.86
N GLN A 75 -21.06 -22.57 1.77
CA GLN A 75 -20.09 -22.44 0.68
C GLN A 75 -18.88 -21.80 1.34
N ILE A 76 -17.85 -22.61 1.57
CA ILE A 76 -16.53 -22.10 1.88
C ILE A 76 -16.23 -21.27 0.64
N TYR A 77 -16.59 -19.99 0.70
CA TYR A 77 -15.87 -18.97 -0.02
C TYR A 77 -14.47 -19.15 0.50
N THR A 78 -13.72 -19.98 -0.22
CA THR A 78 -12.29 -19.84 -0.33
C THR A 78 -12.11 -18.49 -0.97
N HIS A 79 -12.40 -17.43 -0.22
CA HIS A 79 -11.80 -16.15 -0.49
C HIS A 79 -10.33 -16.43 -0.26
N GLU A 80 -9.64 -16.81 -1.33
CA GLU A 80 -8.23 -16.59 -1.39
C GLU A 80 -8.05 -15.13 -0.95
N PRO A 81 -7.06 -14.82 -0.10
CA PRO A 81 -6.70 -13.44 0.24
C PRO A 81 -6.42 -12.56 -1.00
N LEU A 82 -6.39 -13.16 -2.20
CA LEU A 82 -6.38 -12.53 -3.49
C LEU A 82 -7.68 -11.78 -3.83
N GLU A 83 -8.87 -12.29 -3.53
CA GLU A 83 -10.12 -11.68 -4.01
C GLU A 83 -10.42 -10.33 -3.33
N GLU A 84 -10.11 -10.17 -2.04
CA GLU A 84 -10.22 -8.87 -1.36
C GLU A 84 -9.17 -7.86 -1.86
N LEU A 85 -7.92 -8.31 -2.09
CA LEU A 85 -6.87 -7.44 -2.67
C LEU A 85 -7.14 -7.13 -4.17
N LEU A 86 -7.81 -8.03 -4.88
CA LEU A 86 -8.25 -7.89 -6.27
C LEU A 86 -9.40 -6.91 -6.41
N ASN A 87 -10.36 -6.97 -5.48
CA ASN A 87 -11.49 -6.05 -5.42
C ASN A 87 -11.04 -4.64 -5.02
N GLU A 88 -10.00 -4.49 -4.18
CA GLU A 88 -9.39 -3.19 -3.89
C GLU A 88 -8.60 -2.60 -5.08
N ILE A 89 -8.00 -3.45 -5.94
CA ILE A 89 -7.08 -2.96 -6.98
C ILE A 89 -7.78 -2.83 -8.35
N ILE A 90 -8.61 -3.77 -8.84
CA ILE A 90 -9.10 -3.65 -10.22
C ILE A 90 -10.42 -4.36 -10.57
N GLU A 91 -11.56 -3.69 -10.37
CA GLU A 91 -12.68 -3.83 -11.33
C GLU A 91 -12.74 -2.67 -12.34
N HIS A 92 -12.27 -1.47 -11.99
CA HIS A 92 -12.44 -0.27 -12.82
C HIS A 92 -11.23 0.12 -13.70
N GLN A 93 -10.11 -0.62 -13.67
CA GLN A 93 -8.90 -0.30 -14.46
C GLN A 93 -8.50 -1.37 -15.50
N LEU A 94 -9.08 -2.57 -15.46
CA LEU A 94 -8.84 -3.60 -16.49
C LEU A 94 -9.81 -3.36 -17.64
N SER A 95 -9.29 -3.45 -18.88
CA SER A 95 -10.10 -3.25 -20.07
C SER A 95 -11.30 -4.20 -20.10
N THR A 96 -12.47 -3.67 -20.45
CA THR A 96 -13.71 -4.44 -20.64
C THR A 96 -13.60 -5.44 -21.79
N THR A 97 -12.64 -5.26 -22.70
CA THR A 97 -12.39 -6.12 -23.85
C THR A 97 -11.66 -7.43 -23.53
N LEU A 98 -11.13 -7.59 -22.31
CA LEU A 98 -10.39 -8.79 -21.92
C LEU A 98 -11.33 -9.94 -21.53
N THR A 99 -11.02 -11.14 -22.01
CA THR A 99 -11.72 -12.37 -21.58
C THR A 99 -11.43 -12.71 -20.12
N SER A 100 -12.32 -13.45 -19.46
CA SER A 100 -12.16 -13.86 -18.05
C SER A 100 -10.83 -14.59 -17.81
N LYS A 101 -10.39 -15.43 -18.76
CA LYS A 101 -9.09 -16.12 -18.69
C LYS A 101 -7.90 -15.16 -18.77
N GLN A 102 -7.97 -14.15 -19.64
CA GLN A 102 -6.91 -13.13 -19.76
C GLN A 102 -6.83 -12.22 -18.54
N LYS A 103 -7.98 -11.88 -17.94
CA LYS A 103 -8.03 -11.14 -16.68
C LYS A 103 -7.31 -11.91 -15.58
N ILE A 104 -7.66 -13.18 -15.37
CA ILE A 104 -7.01 -14.04 -14.37
C ILE A 104 -5.49 -14.14 -14.61
N ASN A 105 -5.05 -14.31 -15.86
CA ASN A 105 -3.62 -14.37 -16.18
C ASN A 105 -2.89 -13.04 -15.90
N SER A 106 -3.52 -11.91 -16.19
CA SER A 106 -2.95 -10.58 -15.92
C SER A 106 -2.77 -10.38 -14.41
N LEU A 107 -3.76 -10.79 -13.62
CA LEU A 107 -3.73 -10.73 -12.16
C LEU A 107 -2.62 -11.63 -11.57
N LYS A 108 -2.46 -12.85 -12.11
CA LYS A 108 -1.33 -13.72 -11.75
C LYS A 108 0.02 -13.07 -12.05
N MET A 109 0.15 -12.39 -13.18
CA MET A 109 1.37 -11.66 -13.53
C MET A 109 1.65 -10.51 -12.57
N LEU A 110 0.64 -9.70 -12.23
CA LEU A 110 0.77 -8.61 -11.25
C LEU A 110 1.17 -9.13 -9.87
N ARG A 111 0.61 -10.28 -9.45
CA ARG A 111 1.00 -10.94 -8.19
C ARG A 111 2.45 -11.40 -8.22
N ASN A 112 2.88 -12.07 -9.28
CA ASN A 112 4.25 -12.57 -9.39
C ASN A 112 5.28 -11.43 -9.39
N ASN A 113 4.90 -10.26 -9.93
CA ASN A 113 5.74 -9.06 -9.99
C ASN A 113 5.40 -8.01 -8.92
N ARG A 114 4.73 -8.43 -7.83
CA ARG A 114 4.33 -7.55 -6.70
C ARG A 114 5.43 -6.61 -6.19
N PRO A 115 6.71 -7.03 -6.02
CA PRO A 115 7.73 -6.14 -5.46
C PRO A 115 8.04 -4.94 -6.36
N VAL A 116 7.92 -5.08 -7.68
CA VAL A 116 8.24 -4.00 -8.65
C VAL A 116 7.09 -2.98 -8.75
N LEU A 117 5.90 -3.36 -8.29
CA LEU A 117 4.69 -2.55 -8.43
C LEU A 117 4.50 -1.63 -7.23
N ALA A 118 4.50 -0.33 -7.48
CA ALA A 118 4.09 0.68 -6.50
C ALA A 118 2.57 0.58 -6.29
N ILE A 119 2.16 0.03 -5.13
CA ILE A 119 0.75 -0.05 -4.72
C ILE A 119 0.55 0.86 -3.51
N GLY A 120 -0.35 1.83 -3.68
CA GLY A 120 -0.58 2.88 -2.68
C GLY A 120 0.41 4.03 -2.78
N GLU A 121 0.27 5.01 -1.89
CA GLU A 121 1.04 6.25 -1.95
C GLU A 121 2.31 6.27 -1.09
N GLU A 122 2.58 5.22 -0.30
CA GLU A 122 3.54 5.26 0.81
C GLU A 122 4.87 4.54 0.54
N THR A 123 4.93 3.52 -0.32
CA THR A 123 6.18 2.79 -0.58
C THR A 123 6.92 3.39 -1.77
N LEU A 124 7.83 4.33 -1.52
CA LEU A 124 8.86 4.70 -2.49
C LEU A 124 10.12 3.88 -2.21
N GLU A 125 10.51 3.07 -3.17
CA GLU A 125 11.84 2.45 -3.17
C GLU A 125 12.88 3.48 -3.62
N LYS A 126 14.10 3.34 -3.10
CA LYS A 126 15.25 4.17 -3.46
C LYS A 126 16.10 3.48 -4.52
N ILE A 127 16.53 4.25 -5.52
CA ILE A 127 17.45 3.82 -6.56
C ILE A 127 18.83 3.69 -5.92
N THR A 128 19.46 2.53 -6.11
CA THR A 128 20.85 2.34 -5.73
C THR A 128 21.75 2.89 -6.84
N GLY A 129 22.34 4.06 -6.61
CA GLY A 129 23.20 4.73 -7.58
C GLY A 129 24.08 5.80 -6.94
N PRO A 130 25.02 6.39 -7.70
CA PRO A 130 25.77 7.55 -7.24
C PRO A 130 24.82 8.74 -7.03
N ASP A 131 25.14 9.57 -6.03
CA ASP A 131 24.43 10.81 -5.81
C ASP A 131 24.49 11.72 -7.05
N ILE A 132 23.41 12.44 -7.29
CA ILE A 132 23.35 13.42 -8.39
C ILE A 132 24.05 14.70 -7.93
N GLU A 133 25.16 15.04 -8.59
CA GLU A 133 25.86 16.31 -8.37
C GLU A 133 25.21 17.43 -9.19
N LEU A 134 24.89 18.54 -8.53
CA LEU A 134 24.41 19.76 -9.17
C LEU A 134 25.51 20.82 -9.16
N TYR A 135 25.87 21.33 -10.34
CA TYR A 135 26.88 22.38 -10.49
C TYR A 135 26.21 23.74 -10.63
N LEU A 136 26.64 24.70 -9.81
CA LEU A 136 26.23 26.09 -9.94
C LEU A 136 27.21 26.85 -10.85
N ASN A 137 26.70 27.84 -11.58
CA ASN A 137 27.51 28.75 -12.40
C ASN A 137 28.06 29.95 -11.59
N VAL A 138 27.83 29.96 -10.29
CA VAL A 138 28.27 30.99 -9.35
C VAL A 138 29.06 30.35 -8.22
N GLU A 139 30.13 31.02 -7.83
CA GLU A 139 30.91 30.66 -6.65
C GLU A 139 30.28 31.24 -5.38
N ARG A 140 30.70 30.70 -4.22
CA ARG A 140 30.36 31.26 -2.91
C ARG A 140 31.09 32.59 -2.76
N LEU A 141 30.51 33.70 -2.29
CA LEU A 141 29.21 33.97 -1.66
C LEU A 141 28.04 34.07 -2.66
N TYR A 142 26.99 33.26 -2.45
CA TYR A 142 25.85 33.22 -3.35
C TYR A 142 25.02 34.52 -3.39
N PRO A 143 24.45 34.88 -4.55
CA PRO A 143 23.59 36.05 -4.70
C PRO A 143 22.33 35.97 -3.83
N LEU A 144 21.81 37.14 -3.42
CA LEU A 144 20.61 37.25 -2.58
C LEU A 144 19.37 36.55 -3.18
N MET A 145 19.29 36.45 -4.50
CA MET A 145 18.21 35.74 -5.19
C MET A 145 18.14 34.24 -4.82
N LEU A 146 19.29 33.63 -4.50
CA LEU A 146 19.35 32.25 -4.02
C LEU A 146 18.96 32.12 -2.55
N ARG A 147 18.72 33.23 -1.83
CA ARG A 147 18.23 33.27 -0.45
C ARG A 147 16.81 33.84 -0.39
N SER A 148 15.94 33.24 -1.18
CA SER A 148 14.55 33.69 -1.28
C SER A 148 13.78 33.30 0.00
N PRO A 149 13.12 34.26 0.68
CA PRO A 149 12.28 33.97 1.82
C PRO A 149 10.98 33.27 1.39
N GLN A 150 10.35 32.58 2.34
CA GLN A 150 9.04 31.97 2.12
C GLN A 150 7.98 33.05 1.82
N TYR A 151 7.15 32.83 0.81
CA TYR A 151 6.05 33.75 0.51
C TYR A 151 5.05 33.82 1.66
N PRO A 152 4.45 35.00 1.93
CA PRO A 152 3.36 35.12 2.88
C PRO A 152 2.18 34.24 2.45
N GLU A 153 1.71 33.38 3.35
CA GLU A 153 0.67 32.42 3.06
C GLU A 153 -0.47 32.51 4.08
N SER A 154 -1.68 32.27 3.61
CA SER A 154 -2.86 32.22 4.50
C SER A 154 -2.75 31.05 5.48
N LEU A 155 -3.41 31.16 6.63
CA LEU A 155 -3.48 30.06 7.61
C LEU A 155 -4.11 28.79 7.00
N GLY A 156 -5.05 28.94 6.07
CA GLY A 156 -5.65 27.83 5.34
C GLY A 156 -4.64 27.12 4.44
N THR A 157 -3.88 27.88 3.64
CA THR A 157 -2.84 27.33 2.76
C THR A 157 -1.74 26.63 3.55
N ARG A 158 -1.33 27.23 4.68
CA ARG A 158 -0.27 26.70 5.53
C ARG A 158 -0.56 25.29 6.04
N LYS A 159 -1.81 24.98 6.37
CA LYS A 159 -2.22 23.61 6.76
C LYS A 159 -1.94 22.59 5.66
N TYR A 160 -2.16 22.94 4.39
CA TYR A 160 -1.85 22.07 3.27
C TYR A 160 -0.35 21.92 3.04
N ILE A 161 0.42 23.00 3.20
CA ILE A 161 1.88 22.95 3.14
C ILE A 161 2.41 21.98 4.19
N GLU A 162 1.99 22.12 5.45
CA GLU A 162 2.40 21.25 6.56
C GLU A 162 1.99 19.79 6.31
N LYS A 163 0.78 19.56 5.78
CA LYS A 163 0.33 18.21 5.38
C LYS A 163 1.26 17.57 4.35
N HIS A 164 1.64 18.30 3.29
CA HIS A 164 2.54 17.79 2.25
C HIS A 164 3.96 17.59 2.77
N ILE A 165 4.49 18.51 3.58
CA ILE A 165 5.81 18.39 4.20
C ILE A 165 5.86 17.15 5.10
N ASN A 166 4.86 16.95 5.96
CA ASN A 166 4.81 15.77 6.85
C ASN A 166 4.76 14.46 6.06
N LYS A 167 4.04 14.45 4.93
CA LYS A 167 4.01 13.30 4.03
C LYS A 167 5.41 13.02 3.45
N LEU A 168 6.09 14.03 2.92
CA LEU A 168 7.43 13.89 2.36
C LEU A 168 8.48 13.50 3.42
N LEU A 169 8.33 13.97 4.66
CA LEU A 169 9.15 13.54 5.80
C LEU A 169 8.93 12.07 6.14
N LYS A 170 7.66 11.61 6.20
CA LYS A 170 7.33 10.20 6.44
C LYS A 170 7.90 9.28 5.37
N MET A 171 7.98 9.77 4.14
CA MET A 171 8.53 9.06 2.97
C MET A 171 10.04 9.19 2.83
N ASP A 172 10.72 9.88 3.76
CA ASP A 172 12.17 10.10 3.75
C ASP A 172 12.70 10.76 2.45
N VAL A 173 11.86 11.56 1.79
CA VAL A 173 12.21 12.32 0.57
C VAL A 173 12.85 13.66 0.96
N ILE A 174 12.43 14.24 2.08
CA ILE A 174 13.00 15.46 2.62
C ILE A 174 13.43 15.23 4.07
N ARG A 175 14.35 16.05 4.55
CA ARG A 175 14.83 16.03 5.94
C ARG A 175 14.82 17.43 6.53
N LYS A 176 14.64 17.52 7.85
CA LYS A 176 14.85 18.77 8.58
C LYS A 176 16.35 19.07 8.65
N ILE A 177 16.70 20.32 8.37
CA ILE A 177 18.06 20.83 8.62
C ILE A 177 18.07 21.36 10.06
N GLY A 178 19.02 20.90 10.88
CA GLY A 178 19.13 21.30 12.28
C GLY A 178 19.49 22.77 12.45
N HIS A 179 19.29 23.32 13.65
CA HIS A 179 19.55 24.73 13.97
C HIS A 179 20.99 25.19 13.69
N ASN A 180 21.95 24.27 13.73
CA ASN A 180 23.36 24.55 13.45
C ASN A 180 23.73 24.38 11.97
N GLY A 181 22.78 23.96 11.13
CA GLY A 181 22.99 23.78 9.70
C GLY A 181 23.04 25.12 8.99
N ARG A 182 24.17 25.42 8.35
CA ARG A 182 24.31 26.61 7.52
C ARG A 182 23.52 26.42 6.22
N VAL A 183 22.37 27.09 6.10
CA VAL A 183 21.57 27.11 4.87
C VAL A 183 21.96 28.33 4.04
N GLU A 184 22.61 28.10 2.89
CA GLU A 184 23.08 29.19 2.03
C GLU A 184 22.17 29.47 0.85
N ILE A 185 21.33 28.50 0.50
CA ILE A 185 20.37 28.55 -0.61
C ILE A 185 18.98 28.17 -0.05
N THR A 186 17.98 28.99 -0.33
CA THR A 186 16.57 28.78 0.05
C THR A 186 15.66 29.05 -1.14
N THR A 187 14.58 28.28 -1.22
CA THR A 187 13.56 28.40 -2.25
C THR A 187 12.18 28.37 -1.60
N PRO A 188 11.31 29.34 -1.90
CA PRO A 188 9.96 29.34 -1.34
C PRO A 188 9.13 28.20 -1.93
N VAL A 189 8.19 27.71 -1.12
CA VAL A 189 7.20 26.71 -1.53
C VAL A 189 5.81 27.31 -1.51
N LEU A 190 4.94 26.87 -2.41
CA LEU A 190 3.55 27.29 -2.46
C LEU A 190 2.63 26.09 -2.72
N ILE A 191 1.34 26.29 -2.52
CA ILE A 191 0.33 25.30 -2.90
C ILE A 191 -0.32 25.74 -4.21
N THR A 192 -0.32 24.82 -5.17
CA THR A 192 -1.13 24.94 -6.38
C THR A 192 -2.29 23.97 -6.34
N TRP A 193 -3.42 24.36 -6.90
CA TRP A 193 -4.62 23.54 -6.96
C TRP A 193 -4.87 23.08 -8.40
N HIS A 194 -5.20 21.80 -8.54
CA HIS A 194 -5.54 21.21 -9.84
C HIS A 194 -6.51 20.06 -9.61
N ASP A 195 -7.65 20.06 -10.32
CA ASP A 195 -8.73 19.07 -10.20
C ASP A 195 -9.12 18.78 -8.74
N GLY A 196 -9.26 19.83 -7.92
CA GLY A 196 -9.62 19.70 -6.50
C GLY A 196 -8.52 19.12 -5.60
N LYS A 197 -7.33 18.81 -6.13
CA LYS A 197 -6.17 18.34 -5.37
C LYS A 197 -5.14 19.45 -5.19
N SER A 198 -4.57 19.54 -3.99
CA SER A 198 -3.45 20.44 -3.72
C SER A 198 -2.11 19.78 -4.02
N ARG A 199 -1.17 20.55 -4.58
CA ARG A 199 0.21 20.13 -4.87
C ARG A 199 1.17 21.14 -4.25
N LEU A 200 2.20 20.62 -3.57
CA LEU A 200 3.30 21.44 -3.08
C LEU A 200 4.27 21.72 -4.23
N CYS A 201 4.50 22.99 -4.53
CA CYS A 201 5.38 23.44 -5.61
C CYS A 201 6.47 24.34 -5.06
N ALA A 202 7.73 24.04 -5.35
CA ALA A 202 8.86 24.89 -5.03
C ALA A 202 9.20 25.79 -6.21
N ASP A 203 9.50 27.07 -5.96
CA ASP A 203 9.85 28.03 -7.00
C ASP A 203 11.36 28.01 -7.33
N PHE A 204 11.77 27.03 -8.13
CA PHE A 204 13.17 26.87 -8.52
C PHE A 204 13.68 27.88 -9.56
N ARG A 205 12.92 28.92 -9.94
CA ARG A 205 13.33 29.86 -11.01
C ARG A 205 14.69 30.50 -10.73
N ALA A 206 14.91 30.96 -9.49
CA ALA A 206 16.19 31.55 -9.10
C ALA A 206 17.32 30.51 -9.19
N VAL A 207 17.12 29.32 -8.61
CA VAL A 207 18.11 28.23 -8.64
C VAL A 207 18.45 27.83 -10.06
N ASN A 208 17.46 27.64 -10.93
CA ASN A 208 17.63 27.23 -12.32
C ASN A 208 18.48 28.22 -13.13
N ASN A 209 18.38 29.53 -12.88
CA ASN A 209 19.22 30.53 -13.54
C ASN A 209 20.70 30.43 -13.14
N TYR A 210 20.96 29.87 -11.95
CA TYR A 210 22.30 29.71 -11.41
C TYR A 210 22.82 28.26 -11.49
N THR A 211 22.07 27.35 -12.09
CA THR A 211 22.46 25.94 -12.28
C THR A 211 22.99 25.72 -13.68
N LYS A 212 24.11 25.00 -13.81
CA LYS A 212 24.64 24.54 -15.10
C LYS A 212 23.70 23.49 -15.67
N ALA A 213 23.15 23.74 -16.85
CA ALA A 213 22.27 22.80 -17.52
C ALA A 213 22.99 21.49 -17.86
N ASP A 214 22.47 20.37 -17.38
CA ASP A 214 22.88 19.04 -17.81
C ASP A 214 22.28 18.74 -19.19
N ARG A 215 23.13 18.38 -20.15
CA ARG A 215 22.75 18.13 -21.55
C ARG A 215 22.64 16.64 -21.82
N TYR A 216 21.76 15.97 -21.09
CA TYR A 216 21.42 14.58 -21.40
C TYR A 216 20.42 14.52 -22.57
N PRO A 217 20.69 13.74 -23.63
CA PRO A 217 19.83 13.71 -24.81
C PRO A 217 18.51 12.99 -24.51
N ILE A 218 17.42 13.74 -24.42
CA ILE A 218 16.07 13.18 -24.40
C ILE A 218 15.65 12.90 -25.85
N PRO A 219 15.26 11.65 -26.19
CA PRO A 219 14.86 11.32 -27.55
C PRO A 219 13.62 12.11 -27.97
N ARG A 220 13.61 12.58 -29.23
CA ARG A 220 12.42 13.22 -29.80
C ARG A 220 11.28 12.22 -29.90
N ILE A 221 10.06 12.70 -29.66
CA ILE A 221 8.87 11.85 -29.64
C ILE A 221 8.67 11.09 -30.95
N LEU A 222 8.95 11.74 -32.10
CA LEU A 222 8.86 11.11 -33.43
C LEU A 222 9.80 9.91 -33.56
N HIS A 223 11.07 10.06 -33.14
CA HIS A 223 12.03 8.96 -33.20
C HIS A 223 11.63 7.79 -32.30
N ALA A 224 10.94 8.05 -31.19
CA ALA A 224 10.40 7.00 -30.34
C ALA A 224 9.21 6.29 -31.02
N LEU A 225 8.36 7.02 -31.75
CA LEU A 225 7.21 6.47 -32.48
C LEU A 225 7.63 5.65 -33.71
N ASP A 226 8.64 6.10 -34.46
CA ASP A 226 9.16 5.35 -35.62
C ASP A 226 9.65 3.95 -35.21
N LYS A 227 10.26 3.85 -34.01
CA LYS A 227 10.69 2.57 -33.44
C LYS A 227 9.52 1.67 -33.05
N LEU A 228 8.34 2.23 -32.81
CA LEU A 228 7.13 1.50 -32.43
C LEU A 228 6.31 1.05 -33.65
N GLU A 229 6.56 1.58 -34.85
CA GLU A 229 5.75 1.31 -36.07
C GLU A 229 5.59 -0.19 -36.36
N LYS A 230 6.64 -0.97 -36.14
CA LYS A 230 6.65 -2.43 -36.40
C LYS A 230 6.26 -3.27 -35.17
N ALA A 231 5.92 -2.64 -34.04
CA ALA A 231 5.58 -3.36 -32.82
C ALA A 231 4.17 -3.93 -32.92
N LYS A 232 4.04 -5.25 -32.78
CA LYS A 232 2.74 -5.94 -32.72
C LYS A 232 2.06 -5.80 -31.36
N TYR A 233 2.86 -5.60 -30.30
CA TYR A 233 2.41 -5.44 -28.92
C TYR A 233 3.19 -4.31 -28.29
N ILE A 234 2.51 -3.41 -27.58
CA ILE A 234 3.10 -2.27 -26.90
C ILE A 234 2.81 -2.39 -25.41
N THR A 235 3.85 -2.30 -24.59
CA THR A 235 3.73 -2.23 -23.14
C THR A 235 4.21 -0.86 -22.68
N LYS A 236 3.35 -0.15 -21.96
CA LYS A 236 3.68 1.14 -21.35
C LYS A 236 3.75 0.97 -19.83
N MET A 237 4.88 1.35 -19.25
CA MET A 237 5.08 1.38 -17.80
C MET A 237 5.43 2.81 -17.39
N ASN A 238 4.89 3.27 -16.27
CA ASN A 238 5.20 4.58 -15.72
C ASN A 238 5.78 4.41 -14.31
N CYS A 239 6.88 5.09 -14.02
CA CYS A 239 7.44 5.12 -12.67
C CYS A 239 6.60 6.03 -11.77
N MET A 240 6.25 5.54 -10.57
CA MET A 240 5.55 6.34 -9.59
C MET A 240 6.52 7.31 -8.92
N ARG A 241 6.31 8.61 -9.11
CA ARG A 241 7.14 9.68 -8.53
C ARG A 241 8.64 9.51 -8.77
N GLY A 242 9.04 9.25 -10.02
CA GLY A 242 10.44 8.92 -10.37
C GLY A 242 11.51 9.86 -9.81
N PHE A 243 11.25 11.18 -9.74
CA PHE A 243 12.21 12.15 -9.18
C PHE A 243 12.43 12.04 -7.66
N HIS A 244 11.54 11.36 -6.94
CA HIS A 244 11.63 11.17 -5.48
C HIS A 244 12.18 9.79 -5.09
N GLN A 245 12.63 9.01 -6.07
CA GLN A 245 13.23 7.69 -5.86
C GLN A 245 14.75 7.75 -5.72
N ASN A 246 15.36 8.93 -5.75
CA ASN A 246 16.81 9.08 -5.59
C ASN A 246 17.23 9.00 -4.11
#